data_AF-A0A820RVP2-F1
#
_entry.id   AF-A0A820RVP2-F1
#
_cell.length_a   1.000
_cell.length_b   1.000
_cell.length_c   1.000
_cell.angle_alpha   90.00
_cell.angle_beta   90.00
_cell.angle_gamma   90.00
#
_symmetry.space_group_name_H-M   'P 1'
#
loop_
_entity.id
_entity.type
_entity.pdbx_description
1 polymer ?
#
loop_
_entity_poly.entity_id
_entity_poly.type
_entity_poly.pdbx_seq_one_letter_code
_entity_poly.pdbx_strand_id
1 'polypeptide(L)'
;MNSVKGLVWNLPGKKKVVRTVKHPIKVNVWGCFSARDFGRVVCFKENLNADLTCHIYKYGLLPTAQKQFGYDSTLWKLQEDDDPKHTSKIGNQLENE
;
A
#
# COMPACT_ATOMS: atom_id res chain seq x y z
N MET A 1 4.30 21.26 14.98
CA MET A 1 3.04 20.54 15.27
C MET A 1 1.90 21.54 15.25
N ASN A 2 1.20 21.68 14.12
CA ASN A 2 0.12 22.66 14.02
C ASN A 2 -1.21 21.94 14.21
N SER A 3 -1.80 22.10 15.40
CA SER A 3 -3.15 21.68 15.72
C SER A 3 -4.11 22.56 14.92
N VAL A 4 -4.70 22.02 13.84
CA VAL A 4 -5.75 22.74 13.11
C VAL A 4 -7.04 22.62 13.93
N LYS A 5 -7.22 23.53 14.89
CA LYS A 5 -8.51 23.72 15.57
C LYS A 5 -9.43 24.52 14.66
N GLY A 6 -10.19 23.84 13.82
CA GLY A 6 -11.34 24.44 13.15
C GLY A 6 -12.53 24.50 14.11
N LEU A 7 -13.08 25.69 14.36
CA LEU A 7 -14.38 25.82 15.02
C LEU A 7 -15.48 25.61 13.98
N VAL A 8 -16.41 24.72 14.32
CA VAL A 8 -17.37 24.20 13.36
C VAL A 8 -18.79 24.34 13.97
N TRP A 9 -19.53 25.43 13.69
CA TRP A 9 -21.02 25.62 13.81
C TRP A 9 -21.89 24.34 13.88
N ASN A 10 -22.05 23.74 15.04
CA ASN A 10 -22.98 22.63 15.26
C ASN A 10 -24.41 23.16 15.31
N LEU A 11 -25.21 22.87 14.29
CA LEU A 11 -26.66 22.99 14.38
C LEU A 11 -27.19 21.74 15.11
N PRO A 12 -28.02 21.87 16.15
CA PRO A 12 -28.64 20.72 16.81
C PRO A 12 -29.34 19.82 15.77
N GLY A 13 -28.97 18.55 15.71
CA GLY A 13 -29.57 17.57 14.79
C GLY A 13 -28.99 17.50 13.37
N LYS A 14 -27.98 18.32 12.99
CA LYS A 14 -27.29 18.20 11.69
C LYS A 14 -25.78 18.02 11.86
N LYS A 15 -25.25 16.87 11.44
CA LYS A 15 -23.81 16.59 11.43
C LYS A 15 -23.07 17.59 10.55
N LYS A 16 -21.96 18.09 11.06
CA LYS A 16 -21.17 19.09 10.38
C LYS A 16 -20.16 18.47 9.42
N VAL A 17 -20.33 18.75 8.12
CA VAL A 17 -19.45 18.24 7.07
C VAL A 17 -18.48 19.35 6.66
N VAL A 18 -17.22 19.24 7.10
CA VAL A 18 -16.13 20.07 6.54
C VAL A 18 -15.57 19.33 5.35
N ARG A 19 -15.87 19.81 4.15
CA ARG A 19 -15.26 19.29 2.93
C ARG A 19 -13.80 19.71 2.92
N THR A 20 -12.89 18.75 2.92
CA THR A 20 -11.48 18.99 2.62
C THR A 20 -11.10 18.22 1.37
N VAL A 21 -10.23 18.81 0.55
CA VAL A 21 -9.68 18.15 -0.64
C VAL A 21 -8.64 17.11 -0.21
N LYS A 22 -7.86 17.39 0.86
CA LYS A 22 -6.80 16.51 1.34
C LYS A 22 -6.57 16.72 2.83
N HIS A 23 -6.54 15.63 3.59
CA HIS A 23 -6.13 15.68 5.00
C HIS A 23 -4.60 15.73 5.12
N PRO A 24 -4.05 16.52 6.07
CA PRO A 24 -2.60 16.64 6.24
C PRO A 24 -1.95 15.37 6.80
N ILE A 25 -2.73 14.54 7.50
CA ILE A 25 -2.29 13.24 8.00
C ILE A 25 -2.68 12.21 6.94
N LYS A 26 -1.67 11.53 6.38
CA LYS A 26 -1.84 10.41 5.46
C LYS A 26 -1.13 9.17 5.98
N VAL A 27 -1.66 8.01 5.64
CA VAL A 27 -0.97 6.72 5.72
C VAL A 27 -0.98 6.13 4.32
N ASN A 28 0.18 5.66 3.87
CA ASN A 28 0.29 4.92 2.63
C ASN A 28 0.13 3.44 2.96
N VAL A 29 -0.52 2.71 2.07
CA VAL A 29 -0.82 1.29 2.25
C VAL A 29 -0.48 0.57 0.97
N TRP A 30 0.26 -0.53 1.10
CA TRP A 30 0.43 -1.52 0.03
C TRP A 30 -0.26 -2.81 0.46
N GLY A 31 -0.84 -3.53 -0.49
CA GLY A 31 -1.41 -4.84 -0.27
C GLY A 31 -1.57 -5.58 -1.59
N CYS A 32 -1.56 -6.91 -1.51
CA CYS A 32 -1.82 -7.77 -2.65
C CYS A 32 -3.02 -8.68 -2.36
N PHE A 33 -3.63 -9.21 -3.40
CA PHE A 33 -4.70 -10.21 -3.30
C PHE A 33 -4.72 -11.07 -4.55
N SER A 34 -5.39 -12.23 -4.47
CA SER A 34 -5.63 -13.09 -5.62
C SER A 34 -7.03 -13.68 -5.58
N ALA A 35 -7.38 -14.48 -6.58
CA ALA A 35 -8.63 -15.24 -6.58
C ALA A 35 -8.73 -16.25 -5.41
N ARG A 36 -7.61 -16.64 -4.78
CA ARG A 36 -7.60 -17.57 -3.66
C ARG A 36 -7.91 -16.89 -2.33
N ASP A 37 -7.23 -15.79 -2.04
CA ASP A 37 -7.37 -15.08 -0.76
C ASP A 37 -6.72 -13.69 -0.82
N PHE A 38 -6.93 -12.90 0.23
CA PHE A 38 -6.22 -11.65 0.48
C PHE A 38 -4.78 -11.90 0.93
N GLY A 39 -3.89 -11.03 0.48
CA GLY A 39 -2.51 -10.97 0.92
C GLY A 39 -2.30 -10.07 2.13
N ARG A 40 -1.04 -9.93 2.51
CA ARG A 40 -0.65 -9.06 3.62
C ARG A 40 -0.79 -7.58 3.23
N VAL A 41 -1.31 -6.80 4.18
CA VAL A 41 -1.35 -5.33 4.11
C VAL A 41 -0.16 -4.74 4.86
N VAL A 42 0.56 -3.81 4.23
CA VAL A 42 1.72 -3.11 4.77
C VAL A 42 1.43 -1.61 4.81
N CYS A 43 1.51 -1.01 6.00
CA CYS A 43 1.28 0.41 6.21
C CYS A 43 2.61 1.14 6.42
N PHE A 44 2.79 2.28 5.75
CA PHE A 44 3.99 3.11 5.86
C PHE A 44 3.65 4.60 5.75
N LYS A 45 4.55 5.47 6.22
CA LYS A 45 4.30 6.93 6.28
C LYS A 45 5.10 7.69 5.23
N GLU A 46 6.24 7.14 4.84
CA GLU A 46 7.17 7.69 3.87
C GLU A 46 6.61 7.57 2.44
N ASN A 47 7.20 8.32 1.50
CA ASN A 47 6.89 8.10 0.09
C ASN A 47 7.55 6.79 -0.37
N LEU A 48 6.87 6.06 -1.27
CA LEU A 48 7.40 4.82 -1.82
C LEU A 48 8.69 5.11 -2.61
N ASN A 49 9.74 4.34 -2.33
CA ASN A 49 11.00 4.32 -3.05
C ASN A 49 11.38 2.86 -3.36
N ALA A 50 12.42 2.65 -4.17
CA ALA A 50 12.81 1.30 -4.60
C ALA A 50 13.15 0.37 -3.41
N ASP A 51 13.85 0.86 -2.39
CA ASP A 51 14.22 0.06 -1.21
C ASP A 51 13.00 -0.37 -0.40
N LEU A 52 12.03 0.54 -0.23
CA LEU A 52 10.78 0.27 0.47
C LEU A 52 9.90 -0.69 -0.34
N THR A 53 9.89 -0.57 -1.67
CA THR A 53 9.23 -1.55 -2.56
C THR A 53 9.81 -2.95 -2.36
N CYS A 54 11.13 -3.08 -2.33
CA CYS A 54 11.80 -4.37 -2.10
C CYS A 54 11.48 -4.94 -0.71
N HIS A 55 11.45 -4.08 0.30
CA HIS A 55 11.03 -4.45 1.65
C HIS A 55 9.58 -4.97 1.63
N ILE A 56 8.68 -4.24 0.99
CA ILE A 56 7.27 -4.61 0.85
C ILE A 56 7.13 -5.98 0.16
N TYR A 57 7.88 -6.25 -0.91
CA TYR A 57 7.82 -7.55 -1.57
C TYR A 57 8.32 -8.68 -0.67
N LYS A 58 9.46 -8.47 -0.01
CA LYS A 58 10.04 -9.48 0.89
C LYS A 58 9.14 -9.82 2.08
N TYR A 59 8.48 -8.82 2.67
CA TYR A 59 7.69 -9.01 3.89
C TYR A 59 6.19 -9.23 3.64
N GLY A 60 5.71 -8.81 2.47
CA GLY A 60 4.30 -8.83 2.08
C GLY A 60 4.03 -9.79 0.93
N LEU A 61 4.63 -9.53 -0.24
CA LEU A 61 4.35 -10.26 -1.48
C LEU A 61 4.79 -11.72 -1.41
N LEU A 62 6.09 -11.98 -1.24
CA LEU A 62 6.66 -13.33 -1.33
C LEU A 62 6.04 -14.29 -0.30
N PRO A 63 5.85 -13.92 0.99
CA PRO A 63 5.18 -14.80 1.95
C PRO A 63 3.71 -15.06 1.59
N THR A 64 3.03 -14.07 0.98
CA THR A 64 1.65 -14.24 0.50
C THR A 64 1.62 -15.19 -0.68
N ALA A 65 2.48 -14.97 -1.68
CA ALA A 65 2.57 -15.81 -2.86
C ALA A 65 2.92 -17.24 -2.49
N GLN A 66 3.89 -17.44 -1.59
CA GLN A 66 4.26 -18.75 -1.09
C GLN A 66 3.11 -19.43 -0.34
N LYS A 67 2.37 -18.71 0.51
CA LYS A 67 1.20 -19.24 1.21
C LYS A 67 0.08 -19.63 0.25
N GLN A 68 -0.13 -18.82 -0.79
CA GLN A 68 -1.27 -18.99 -1.70
C GLN A 68 -0.97 -19.96 -2.84
N PHE A 69 0.25 -20.00 -3.36
CA PHE A 69 0.64 -20.72 -4.59
C PHE A 69 1.79 -21.71 -4.40
N GLY A 70 2.44 -21.73 -3.23
CA GLY A 70 3.60 -22.58 -2.97
C GLY A 70 4.92 -21.93 -3.40
N TYR A 71 6.00 -22.69 -3.40
CA TYR A 71 7.35 -22.20 -3.70
C TYR A 71 7.67 -22.09 -5.20
N ASP A 72 6.78 -22.57 -6.07
CA ASP A 72 6.98 -22.50 -7.51
C ASP A 72 6.52 -21.13 -8.03
N SER A 73 7.50 -20.30 -8.40
CA SER A 73 7.26 -18.95 -8.92
C SER A 73 6.57 -18.93 -10.27
N THR A 74 6.49 -20.04 -11.00
CA THR A 74 5.80 -20.11 -12.30
C THR A 74 4.27 -20.18 -12.17
N LEU A 75 3.76 -20.46 -10.97
CA LEU A 75 2.32 -20.63 -10.70
C LEU A 75 1.55 -19.33 -10.48
N TRP A 76 2.25 -18.20 -10.39
CA TRP A 76 1.64 -16.89 -10.17
C TRP A 76 2.36 -15.82 -10.98
N LYS A 77 1.69 -14.68 -11.16
CA LYS A 77 2.28 -13.49 -11.78
C LYS A 77 1.95 -12.29 -10.93
N LEU A 78 2.93 -11.40 -10.75
CA LEU A 78 2.69 -10.10 -10.16
C LEU A 78 2.03 -9.19 -11.21
N GLN A 79 1.05 -8.41 -10.78
CA GLN A 79 0.44 -7.37 -11.61
C GLN A 79 0.40 -6.07 -10.81
N GLU A 80 1.11 -5.07 -11.29
CA GLU A 80 1.19 -3.71 -10.72
C GLU A 80 1.09 -2.67 -11.86
N ASP A 81 1.02 -1.39 -11.52
CA ASP A 81 0.99 -0.30 -12.49
C ASP A 81 2.40 0.04 -13.01
N ASP A 82 2.46 0.74 -14.15
CA ASP A 82 3.71 1.13 -14.81
C ASP A 82 4.41 2.32 -14.12
N ASP A 83 4.28 2.48 -12.79
CA ASP A 83 5.03 3.52 -12.09
C ASP A 83 6.54 3.20 -12.23
N PRO A 84 7.38 4.18 -12.65
CA PRO A 84 8.82 3.99 -12.79
C PRO A 84 9.50 3.35 -11.57
N LYS A 85 8.92 3.53 -10.37
CA LYS A 85 9.40 2.95 -9.12
C LYS A 85 9.29 1.42 -9.08
N HIS A 86 8.26 0.84 -9.70
CA HIS A 86 8.07 -0.61 -9.82
C HIS A 86 9.04 -1.22 -10.84
N THR A 87 9.38 -0.48 -11.90
CA THR A 87 10.37 -0.91 -12.91
C THR A 87 11.84 -0.74 -12.51
N SER A 88 12.13 -0.39 -11.25
CA SER A 88 13.51 -0.26 -10.80
C SER A 88 14.23 -1.62 -10.88
N LYS A 89 15.51 -1.63 -11.27
CA LYS A 89 16.31 -2.86 -11.43
C LYS A 89 16.26 -3.78 -10.21
N ILE A 90 16.11 -3.21 -9.02
CA ILE A 90 16.09 -3.92 -7.74
C ILE A 90 14.72 -4.61 -7.52
N GLY A 91 13.61 -3.97 -7.89
CA GLY A 91 12.27 -4.57 -7.83
C GLY A 91 12.15 -5.78 -8.77
N ASN A 92 12.64 -5.64 -9.99
CA ASN A 92 12.63 -6.71 -10.98
C ASN A 92 13.46 -7.93 -10.56
N GLN A 93 14.54 -7.75 -9.79
CA GLN A 93 15.37 -8.87 -9.35
C GLN A 93 14.62 -9.77 -8.36
N LEU A 94 13.86 -9.19 -7.43
CA LEU A 94 13.11 -9.92 -6.41
C LEU A 94 11.83 -10.56 -6.93
N GLU A 95 11.27 -10.08 -8.04
CA GLU A 95 10.12 -10.72 -8.70
C GLU A 95 10.51 -12.03 -9.40
N ASN A 96 11.76 -12.12 -9.89
CA ASN A 96 12.26 -13.28 -10.62
C ASN A 96 12.97 -14.31 -9.72
N GLU A 97 12.99 -14.10 -8.41
CA GLU A 97 13.49 -15.05 -7.40
C GLU A 97 12.37 -15.98 -6.90
#